data_AF-A0A7C0TUK6-F1
#
_entry.id   AF-A0A7C0TUK6-F1
#
_cell.length_a   1.000
_cell.length_b   1.000
_cell.length_c   1.000
_cell.angle_alpha   90.00
_cell.angle_beta   90.00
_cell.angle_gamma   90.00
#
_symmetry.space_group_name_H-M   'P 1'
#
loop_
_entity.id
_entity.type
_entity.pdbx_description
1 polymer ?
#
loop_
_entity_poly.entity_id
_entity_poly.type
_entity_poly.pdbx_seq_one_letter_code
_entity_poly.pdbx_strand_id
1 'polypeptide(L)'
;MGSENDFPGMAGPVALVQAVRPSSAFSSRSLTSTSDMTFADLGYDDRVLEGVSQEINYYVDLPASWLLTPEAYLQLYFSHSQLIDYARSFLSVLYNGQPVAMVSLDEETALEGALRVRLPASQARPGERNKISIQAMLRPIDECMHIKAWLRIGNDSFLHLDHTERETQYVDLRFYPHPFDHRVDLGDVLFVLPPQPRPEEWEQMLRVAADLGRVSGGDRMQAMVMTTVGEGVDIDMLSDYHLIVIGRPSRNPLLRQVNAQLPQPFLPDSDGIEQRLNDVILRLPLDVSLGYLELIPSPWNPERVLLAITGTSDEGVAWATESLLDQPWQLEGDLALVRGTEIHTLDTSKLTRSGVGTVVRTVVPELTPVVSPSVSSSVPTSTALFSSTMTPRLTTPQPGDRGTSSTSSPPWLAPLVAGTALVVIVILAFGVWQARRNRNTL
;
A
#
# COMPACT_ATOMS: atom_id res chain seq x y z
N MET A 1 10.03 -28.41 -12.46
CA MET A 1 11.15 -28.71 -13.38
C MET A 1 12.23 -27.65 -13.16
N GLY A 2 13.48 -27.90 -13.52
CA GLY A 2 14.58 -26.98 -13.20
C GLY A 2 14.50 -25.69 -14.01
N SER A 3 14.94 -24.57 -13.41
CA SER A 3 15.29 -23.36 -14.14
C SER A 3 16.62 -23.60 -14.87
N GLU A 4 16.59 -23.77 -16.18
CA GLU A 4 17.81 -23.62 -16.98
C GLU A 4 18.20 -22.14 -16.96
N ASN A 5 19.42 -21.85 -16.50
CA ASN A 5 19.96 -20.50 -16.55
C ASN A 5 20.40 -20.20 -17.98
N ASP A 6 19.69 -19.31 -18.68
CA ASP A 6 20.03 -18.81 -20.03
C ASP A 6 21.36 -18.02 -20.10
N PHE A 7 22.17 -18.02 -19.04
CA PHE A 7 23.50 -17.43 -18.99
C PHE A 7 24.59 -18.50 -19.24
N PRO A 8 25.11 -18.62 -20.48
CA PRO A 8 26.08 -19.64 -20.83
C PRO A 8 27.38 -19.50 -20.01
N GLY A 9 27.68 -20.51 -19.20
CA GLY A 9 28.89 -20.60 -18.39
C GLY A 9 28.74 -20.32 -16.89
N MET A 10 27.55 -19.95 -16.40
CA MET A 10 27.32 -19.82 -14.95
C MET A 10 26.97 -21.16 -14.30
N ALA A 11 27.92 -21.72 -13.52
CA ALA A 11 27.74 -22.97 -12.78
C ALA A 11 28.42 -22.91 -11.40
N GLY A 12 27.77 -23.50 -10.39
CA GLY A 12 28.19 -23.43 -8.99
C GLY A 12 27.61 -22.23 -8.22
N PRO A 13 27.89 -22.10 -6.91
CA PRO A 13 27.26 -21.11 -6.04
C PRO A 13 27.89 -19.71 -6.09
N VAL A 14 28.87 -19.47 -6.97
CA VAL A 14 29.62 -18.20 -7.07
C VAL A 14 29.87 -17.87 -8.53
N ALA A 15 29.54 -16.63 -8.94
CA ALA A 15 29.95 -16.04 -10.20
C ALA A 15 30.93 -14.88 -9.94
N LEU A 16 31.94 -14.70 -10.80
CA LEU A 16 32.95 -13.67 -10.66
C LEU A 16 32.80 -12.60 -11.75
N VAL A 17 32.20 -11.46 -11.40
CA VAL A 17 31.96 -10.35 -12.33
C VAL A 17 33.23 -9.49 -12.42
N GLN A 18 33.96 -9.59 -13.55
CA GLN A 18 35.20 -8.83 -13.75
C GLN A 18 34.97 -7.33 -13.97
N ALA A 19 33.90 -6.97 -14.68
CA ALA A 19 33.49 -5.59 -14.92
C ALA A 19 32.01 -5.52 -15.31
N VAL A 20 31.30 -4.49 -14.83
CA VAL A 20 30.02 -4.06 -15.39
C VAL A 20 30.31 -2.93 -16.38
N ARG A 21 29.71 -2.97 -17.58
CA ARG A 21 29.84 -1.85 -18.52
C ARG A 21 29.05 -0.66 -17.97
N PRO A 22 29.64 0.54 -17.83
CA PRO A 22 28.89 1.72 -17.40
C PRO A 22 27.76 1.95 -18.39
N SER A 23 26.58 2.31 -17.89
CA SER A 23 25.43 2.60 -18.74
C SER A 23 25.73 3.81 -19.61
N SER A 24 25.83 3.58 -20.93
CA SER A 24 25.51 4.63 -21.89
C SER A 24 24.11 5.13 -21.56
N ALA A 25 23.96 6.43 -21.34
CA ALA A 25 22.67 7.04 -21.07
C ALA A 25 21.73 6.75 -22.25
N PHE A 26 20.83 5.79 -22.06
CA PHE A 26 19.73 5.59 -22.98
C PHE A 26 18.83 6.82 -22.86
N SER A 27 18.49 7.41 -24.02
CA SER A 27 17.50 8.48 -24.07
C SER A 27 16.25 8.04 -23.33
N SER A 28 15.64 8.95 -22.57
CA SER A 28 14.43 8.70 -21.79
C SER A 28 13.22 8.45 -22.70
N ARG A 29 13.22 7.26 -23.31
CA ARG A 29 12.03 6.64 -23.83
C ARG A 29 11.23 6.19 -22.60
N SER A 30 10.50 7.14 -22.00
CA SER A 30 9.23 6.79 -21.36
C SER A 30 8.51 5.86 -22.32
N LEU A 31 7.87 4.83 -21.77
CA LEU A 31 7.18 3.82 -22.55
C LEU A 31 6.33 4.58 -23.57
N THR A 32 6.57 4.33 -24.87
CA THR A 32 5.77 4.95 -25.92
C THR A 32 4.45 4.20 -25.92
N SER A 33 3.65 4.50 -24.91
CA SER A 33 2.36 3.93 -24.59
C SER A 33 1.52 4.00 -25.85
N THR A 34 1.28 2.83 -26.45
CA THR A 34 0.38 2.71 -27.58
C THR A 34 -1.01 3.01 -27.05
N SER A 35 -1.44 4.27 -27.21
CA SER A 35 -2.77 4.71 -26.77
C SER A 35 -3.86 3.81 -27.36
N ASP A 36 -3.64 3.30 -28.57
CA ASP A 36 -4.46 2.24 -29.15
C ASP A 36 -4.04 0.85 -28.64
N MET A 37 -4.98 0.13 -28.03
CA MET A 37 -4.85 -1.28 -27.62
C MET A 37 -6.07 -2.08 -28.11
N THR A 38 -5.87 -3.09 -28.96
CA THR A 38 -6.97 -3.96 -29.40
C THR A 38 -7.37 -4.96 -28.32
N PHE A 39 -8.58 -5.52 -28.43
CA PHE A 39 -8.99 -6.63 -27.58
C PHE A 39 -8.09 -7.86 -27.78
N ALA A 40 -7.54 -8.07 -28.97
CA ALA A 40 -6.53 -9.09 -29.22
C ALA A 40 -5.21 -8.84 -28.45
N ASP A 41 -4.71 -7.60 -28.40
CA ASP A 41 -3.51 -7.23 -27.63
C ASP A 41 -3.71 -7.45 -26.12
N LEU A 42 -4.94 -7.24 -25.64
CA LEU A 42 -5.36 -7.52 -24.27
C LEU A 42 -5.67 -9.01 -23.99
N GLY A 43 -5.44 -9.90 -24.95
CA GLY A 43 -5.60 -11.35 -24.80
C GLY A 43 -7.02 -11.90 -24.95
N TYR A 44 -7.92 -11.18 -25.64
CA TYR A 44 -9.28 -11.64 -25.93
C TYR A 44 -9.46 -12.00 -27.40
N ASP A 45 -9.81 -13.26 -27.67
CA ASP A 45 -10.38 -13.67 -28.96
C ASP A 45 -11.76 -13.07 -29.22
N ASP A 46 -12.23 -13.18 -30.47
CA ASP A 46 -13.63 -12.96 -30.89
C ASP A 46 -14.65 -13.55 -29.89
N ARG A 47 -15.73 -12.81 -29.61
CA ARG A 47 -16.75 -13.24 -28.64
C ARG A 47 -18.14 -13.22 -29.23
N VAL A 48 -18.82 -14.36 -29.17
CA VAL A 48 -20.24 -14.48 -29.55
C VAL A 48 -21.09 -14.60 -28.29
N LEU A 49 -22.01 -13.66 -28.11
CA LEU A 49 -23.07 -13.69 -27.12
C LEU A 49 -24.31 -14.31 -27.76
N GLU A 50 -24.83 -15.40 -27.19
CA GLU A 50 -26.06 -16.06 -27.64
C GLU A 50 -27.22 -15.83 -26.66
N GLY A 51 -28.44 -15.65 -27.16
CA GLY A 51 -29.65 -15.56 -26.37
C GLY A 51 -30.04 -14.13 -25.98
N VAL A 52 -30.98 -14.03 -25.04
CA VAL A 52 -31.93 -12.88 -25.00
C VAL A 52 -31.44 -11.68 -24.19
N SER A 53 -30.57 -11.90 -23.20
CA SER A 53 -29.98 -10.87 -22.35
C SER A 53 -28.60 -11.37 -21.91
N GLN A 54 -27.53 -10.66 -22.24
CA GLN A 54 -26.16 -11.10 -21.99
C GLN A 54 -25.25 -9.94 -21.55
N GLU A 55 -24.21 -10.26 -20.78
CA GLU A 55 -23.08 -9.36 -20.47
C GLU A 55 -21.77 -10.05 -20.81
N ILE A 56 -20.82 -9.31 -21.39
CA ILE A 56 -19.41 -9.71 -21.46
C ILE A 56 -18.51 -8.59 -20.97
N ASN A 57 -17.37 -8.99 -20.39
CA ASN A 57 -16.48 -8.11 -19.64
C ASN A 57 -15.06 -8.21 -20.16
N TYR A 58 -14.51 -7.05 -20.52
CA TYR A 58 -13.13 -6.84 -20.91
C TYR A 58 -12.44 -6.03 -19.80
N TYR A 59 -11.19 -6.35 -19.53
CA TYR A 59 -10.39 -5.70 -18.51
C TYR A 59 -9.11 -5.12 -19.14
N VAL A 60 -8.76 -3.92 -18.70
CA VAL A 60 -7.53 -3.21 -19.06
C VAL A 60 -6.94 -2.61 -17.80
N ASP A 61 -5.62 -2.70 -17.63
CA ASP A 61 -4.92 -2.12 -16.49
C ASP A 61 -4.37 -0.75 -16.92
N LEU A 62 -4.73 0.31 -16.18
CA LEU A 62 -4.25 1.67 -16.47
C LEU A 62 -3.10 2.01 -15.52
N PRO A 63 -1.92 2.43 -15.99
CA PRO A 63 -0.85 2.93 -15.13
C PRO A 63 -1.32 4.09 -14.24
N ALA A 64 -0.81 4.17 -13.01
CA ALA A 64 -1.22 5.19 -12.04
C ALA A 64 -0.90 6.63 -12.50
N SER A 65 0.18 6.82 -13.27
CA SER A 65 0.55 8.11 -13.85
C SER A 65 -0.39 8.63 -14.95
N TRP A 66 -1.28 7.80 -15.51
CA TRP A 66 -2.13 8.19 -16.64
C TRP A 66 -3.37 8.97 -16.19
N LEU A 67 -3.49 10.22 -16.64
CA LEU A 67 -4.76 10.94 -16.64
C LEU A 67 -5.35 10.89 -18.06
N LEU A 68 -6.40 10.09 -18.26
CA LEU A 68 -7.10 10.04 -19.56
C LEU A 68 -7.63 11.43 -19.95
N THR A 69 -7.54 11.77 -21.24
CA THR A 69 -8.02 13.06 -21.75
C THR A 69 -9.51 12.98 -22.16
N PRO A 70 -10.13 14.11 -22.54
CA PRO A 70 -11.41 14.12 -23.24
C PRO A 70 -11.50 13.22 -24.49
N GLU A 71 -10.38 12.90 -25.14
CA GLU A 71 -10.38 12.21 -26.43
C GLU A 71 -10.26 10.68 -26.30
N ALA A 72 -10.22 10.13 -25.09
CA ALA A 72 -10.23 8.68 -24.88
C ALA A 72 -11.56 8.04 -25.32
N TYR A 73 -11.51 6.96 -26.11
CA TYR A 73 -12.69 6.22 -26.60
C TYR A 73 -12.48 4.72 -26.75
N LEU A 74 -13.57 3.95 -26.63
CA LEU A 74 -13.69 2.59 -27.18
C LEU A 74 -14.19 2.69 -28.62
N GLN A 75 -13.53 2.00 -29.54
CA GLN A 75 -14.05 1.69 -30.87
C GLN A 75 -14.46 0.22 -30.89
N LEU A 76 -15.76 -0.03 -30.95
CA LEU A 76 -16.34 -1.36 -30.96
C LEU A 76 -16.74 -1.75 -32.39
N TYR A 77 -16.37 -2.96 -32.81
CA TYR A 77 -16.82 -3.60 -34.04
C TYR A 77 -17.64 -4.84 -33.70
N PHE A 78 -18.82 -4.97 -34.29
CA PHE A 78 -19.80 -5.99 -33.94
C PHE A 78 -20.69 -6.39 -35.13
N SER A 79 -21.38 -7.52 -34.99
CA SER A 79 -22.42 -7.95 -35.92
C SER A 79 -23.45 -8.81 -35.18
N HIS A 80 -24.68 -8.91 -35.68
CA HIS A 80 -25.76 -9.59 -34.96
C HIS A 80 -26.79 -10.27 -35.87
N SER A 81 -27.65 -11.08 -35.25
CA SER A 81 -28.85 -11.61 -35.90
C SER A 81 -29.73 -10.50 -36.48
N GLN A 82 -30.14 -10.67 -37.74
CA GLN A 82 -31.12 -9.80 -38.41
C GLN A 82 -32.58 -10.12 -38.01
N LEU A 83 -32.84 -11.33 -37.50
CA LEU A 83 -34.18 -11.79 -37.11
C LEU A 83 -34.55 -11.36 -35.67
N ILE A 84 -34.21 -10.12 -35.31
CA ILE A 84 -34.51 -9.52 -34.01
C ILE A 84 -35.44 -8.31 -34.15
N ASP A 85 -36.24 -8.08 -33.12
CA ASP A 85 -37.06 -6.89 -32.96
C ASP A 85 -36.16 -5.72 -32.55
N TYR A 86 -35.76 -4.91 -33.53
CA TYR A 86 -34.93 -3.71 -33.36
C TYR A 86 -35.55 -2.67 -32.42
N ALA A 87 -36.88 -2.64 -32.24
CA ALA A 87 -37.53 -1.74 -31.28
C ALA A 87 -37.41 -2.22 -29.82
N ARG A 88 -36.99 -3.48 -29.59
CA ARG A 88 -36.76 -4.08 -28.26
C ARG A 88 -35.34 -4.66 -28.09
N SER A 89 -34.42 -4.39 -29.02
CA SER A 89 -33.05 -4.93 -29.02
C SER A 89 -32.01 -3.82 -29.05
N PHE A 90 -31.00 -3.91 -28.19
CA PHE A 90 -30.01 -2.86 -27.97
C PHE A 90 -28.65 -3.40 -27.51
N LEU A 91 -27.62 -2.58 -27.70
CA LEU A 91 -26.30 -2.73 -27.13
C LEU A 91 -26.04 -1.57 -26.16
N SER A 92 -25.51 -1.87 -24.97
CA SER A 92 -25.13 -0.90 -23.95
C SER A 92 -23.68 -1.13 -23.53
N VAL A 93 -22.94 -0.05 -23.33
CA VAL A 93 -21.54 -0.08 -22.86
C VAL A 93 -21.46 0.62 -21.51
N LEU A 94 -20.85 -0.08 -20.55
CA LEU A 94 -20.59 0.43 -19.21
C LEU A 94 -19.08 0.45 -18.94
N TYR A 95 -18.57 1.56 -18.40
CA TYR A 95 -17.19 1.72 -17.96
C TYR A 95 -17.14 1.78 -16.42
N ASN A 96 -16.36 0.88 -15.81
CA ASN A 96 -16.26 0.71 -14.35
C ASN A 96 -17.62 0.63 -13.62
N GLY A 97 -18.63 0.07 -14.29
CA GLY A 97 -20.00 -0.11 -13.79
C GLY A 97 -20.95 1.06 -14.05
N GLN A 98 -20.52 2.15 -14.69
CA GLN A 98 -21.35 3.29 -15.07
C GLN A 98 -21.68 3.24 -16.57
N PRO A 99 -22.94 3.47 -17.00
CA PRO A 99 -23.28 3.50 -18.43
C PRO A 99 -22.65 4.70 -19.14
N VAL A 100 -22.05 4.43 -20.30
CA VAL A 100 -21.39 5.45 -21.16
C VAL A 100 -22.00 5.54 -22.56
N ALA A 101 -22.61 4.47 -23.07
CA ALA A 101 -23.42 4.50 -24.29
C ALA A 101 -24.52 3.44 -24.25
N MET A 102 -25.61 3.71 -24.99
CA MET A 102 -26.67 2.75 -25.28
C MET A 102 -27.22 3.06 -26.67
N VAL A 103 -27.28 2.06 -27.55
CA VAL A 103 -27.79 2.18 -28.92
C VAL A 103 -28.75 1.04 -29.22
N SER A 104 -29.83 1.33 -29.96
CA SER A 104 -30.63 0.29 -30.58
C SER A 104 -29.81 -0.45 -31.63
N LEU A 105 -30.15 -1.71 -31.87
CA LEU A 105 -29.65 -2.48 -33.02
C LEU A 105 -30.59 -2.26 -34.22
N ASP A 106 -30.07 -2.34 -35.44
CA ASP A 106 -30.82 -2.10 -36.68
C ASP A 106 -30.29 -2.92 -37.87
N GLU A 107 -30.87 -2.74 -39.06
CA GLU A 107 -30.47 -3.48 -40.26
C GLU A 107 -29.10 -3.04 -40.82
N GLU A 108 -28.69 -1.79 -40.61
CA GLU A 108 -27.40 -1.26 -41.05
C GLU A 108 -26.24 -1.83 -40.22
N THR A 109 -26.45 -1.97 -38.90
CA THR A 109 -25.46 -2.50 -37.95
C THR A 109 -25.38 -4.03 -37.88
N ALA A 110 -26.25 -4.76 -38.58
CA ALA A 110 -26.36 -6.21 -38.46
C ALA A 110 -25.14 -7.01 -38.97
N LEU A 111 -24.43 -6.53 -39.99
CA LEU A 111 -23.29 -7.24 -40.59
C LEU A 111 -21.92 -6.60 -40.26
N GLU A 112 -21.85 -5.27 -40.27
CA GLU A 112 -20.61 -4.49 -40.08
C GLU A 112 -20.85 -3.31 -39.12
N GLY A 113 -21.49 -3.60 -37.97
CA GLY A 113 -21.79 -2.62 -36.94
C GLY A 113 -20.54 -2.02 -36.31
N ALA A 114 -20.49 -0.70 -36.23
CA ALA A 114 -19.38 0.04 -35.62
C ALA A 114 -19.93 1.10 -34.64
N LEU A 115 -19.41 1.12 -33.41
CA LEU A 115 -19.80 2.09 -32.38
C LEU A 115 -18.57 2.70 -31.72
N ARG A 116 -18.48 4.03 -31.74
CA ARG A 116 -17.48 4.77 -30.96
C ARG A 116 -18.10 5.30 -29.67
N VAL A 117 -17.50 4.97 -28.53
CA VAL A 117 -17.97 5.36 -27.19
C VAL A 117 -16.85 6.10 -26.47
N ARG A 118 -17.06 7.37 -26.14
CA ARG A 118 -16.11 8.14 -25.30
C ARG A 118 -16.02 7.52 -23.91
N LEU A 119 -14.80 7.41 -23.37
CA LEU A 119 -14.52 6.89 -22.04
C LEU A 119 -14.27 8.07 -21.09
N PRO A 120 -15.19 8.39 -20.15
CA PRO A 120 -15.02 9.56 -19.29
C PRO A 120 -13.86 9.36 -18.31
N ALA A 121 -12.87 10.25 -18.33
CA ALA A 121 -11.75 10.27 -17.39
C ALA A 121 -12.20 10.31 -15.91
N SER A 122 -13.38 10.87 -15.62
CA SER A 122 -14.00 10.87 -14.28
C SER A 122 -14.56 9.51 -13.82
N GLN A 123 -14.60 8.52 -14.70
CA GLN A 123 -14.96 7.12 -14.40
C GLN A 123 -13.74 6.19 -14.45
N ALA A 124 -12.62 6.66 -15.00
CA ALA A 124 -11.36 5.92 -15.08
C ALA A 124 -10.74 5.73 -13.69
N ARG A 125 -9.95 4.67 -13.55
CA ARG A 125 -9.21 4.37 -12.31
C ARG A 125 -7.73 4.08 -12.63
N PRO A 126 -6.88 5.11 -12.73
CA PRO A 126 -5.43 4.94 -12.85
C PRO A 126 -4.90 4.14 -11.66
N GLY A 127 -4.00 3.19 -11.90
CA GLY A 127 -3.47 2.26 -10.91
C GLY A 127 -4.36 1.06 -10.60
N GLU A 128 -5.58 0.99 -11.13
CA GLU A 128 -6.50 -0.14 -10.97
C GLU A 128 -6.76 -0.90 -12.29
N ARG A 129 -7.24 -2.14 -12.15
CA ARG A 129 -7.86 -2.89 -13.25
C ARG A 129 -9.23 -2.30 -13.59
N ASN A 130 -9.34 -1.69 -14.76
CA ASN A 130 -10.56 -1.08 -15.28
C ASN A 130 -11.42 -2.13 -16.02
N LYS A 131 -12.75 -2.01 -15.92
CA LYS A 131 -13.75 -2.92 -16.54
C LYS A 131 -14.56 -2.20 -17.61
N ILE A 132 -14.49 -2.70 -18.84
CA ILE A 132 -15.46 -2.40 -19.92
C ILE A 132 -16.47 -3.54 -19.93
N SER A 133 -17.76 -3.22 -19.80
CA SER A 133 -18.86 -4.18 -19.81
C SER A 133 -19.74 -3.91 -21.02
N ILE A 134 -19.97 -4.92 -21.85
CA ILE A 134 -20.89 -4.83 -23.00
C ILE A 134 -22.12 -5.66 -22.64
N GLN A 135 -23.25 -4.99 -22.51
CA GLN A 135 -24.56 -5.60 -22.23
C GLN A 135 -25.40 -5.59 -23.50
N ALA A 136 -25.95 -6.75 -23.87
CA ALA A 136 -26.76 -6.93 -25.07
C ALA A 136 -28.14 -7.45 -24.70
N MET A 137 -29.17 -6.80 -25.24
CA MET A 137 -30.55 -7.27 -25.19
C MET A 137 -30.96 -7.64 -26.62
N LEU A 138 -31.26 -8.91 -26.85
CA LEU A 138 -31.61 -9.44 -28.18
C LEU A 138 -32.99 -10.09 -28.11
N ARG A 139 -34.03 -9.43 -28.62
CA ARG A 139 -35.38 -10.00 -28.72
C ARG A 139 -35.60 -10.57 -30.11
N PRO A 140 -35.80 -11.88 -30.30
CA PRO A 140 -36.28 -12.41 -31.58
C PRO A 140 -37.59 -11.75 -32.02
N ILE A 141 -37.83 -11.67 -33.33
CA ILE A 141 -39.10 -11.15 -33.89
C ILE A 141 -40.29 -12.03 -33.46
N ASP A 142 -40.08 -13.34 -33.39
CA ASP A 142 -41.03 -14.31 -32.82
C ASP A 142 -40.35 -15.10 -31.71
N GLU A 143 -40.84 -14.95 -30.48
CA GLU A 143 -40.35 -15.65 -29.29
C GLU A 143 -40.72 -17.16 -29.29
N CYS A 144 -41.59 -17.59 -30.21
CA CYS A 144 -41.93 -19.01 -30.45
C CYS A 144 -40.92 -19.70 -31.39
N MET A 145 -40.13 -18.95 -32.17
CA MET A 145 -39.05 -19.53 -32.97
C MET A 145 -37.85 -19.83 -32.07
N HIS A 146 -37.41 -21.09 -32.02
CA HIS A 146 -36.20 -21.52 -31.29
C HIS A 146 -34.88 -21.10 -31.96
N ILE A 147 -34.84 -19.92 -32.59
CA ILE A 147 -33.64 -19.30 -33.14
C ILE A 147 -32.94 -18.58 -31.98
N LYS A 148 -31.70 -18.96 -31.68
CA LYS A 148 -30.84 -18.17 -30.81
C LYS A 148 -30.46 -16.89 -31.55
N ALA A 149 -30.97 -15.74 -31.10
CA ALA A 149 -30.38 -14.47 -31.46
C ALA A 149 -28.93 -14.42 -30.95
N TRP A 150 -28.04 -13.79 -31.71
CA TRP A 150 -26.62 -13.67 -31.39
C TRP A 150 -26.07 -12.28 -31.69
N LEU A 151 -25.01 -11.91 -30.98
CA LEU A 151 -24.17 -10.72 -31.20
C LEU A 151 -22.70 -11.16 -31.13
N ARG A 152 -21.93 -10.95 -32.19
CA ARG A 152 -20.47 -11.10 -32.21
C ARG A 152 -19.83 -9.74 -31.91
N ILE A 153 -18.86 -9.73 -31.01
CA ILE A 153 -17.88 -8.65 -30.84
C ILE A 153 -16.56 -9.11 -31.45
N GLY A 154 -15.99 -8.30 -32.34
CA GLY A 154 -14.70 -8.57 -32.97
C GLY A 154 -13.52 -8.20 -32.07
N ASN A 155 -12.45 -9.00 -32.09
CA ASN A 155 -11.22 -8.72 -31.32
C ASN A 155 -10.33 -7.60 -31.92
N ASP A 156 -10.69 -7.12 -33.11
CA ASP A 156 -10.22 -5.89 -33.76
C ASP A 156 -10.83 -4.61 -33.16
N SER A 157 -11.84 -4.73 -32.29
CA SER A 157 -12.28 -3.65 -31.41
C SER A 157 -11.13 -3.18 -30.52
N PHE A 158 -11.01 -1.87 -30.28
CA PHE A 158 -9.87 -1.30 -29.58
C PHE A 158 -10.23 -0.14 -28.64
N LEU A 159 -9.40 0.05 -27.63
CA LEU A 159 -9.41 1.21 -26.75
C LEU A 159 -8.38 2.21 -27.25
N HIS A 160 -8.81 3.43 -27.57
CA HIS A 160 -7.96 4.60 -27.72
C HIS A 160 -7.89 5.34 -26.38
N LEU A 161 -6.86 5.06 -25.61
CA LEU A 161 -6.60 5.58 -24.27
C LEU A 161 -5.72 6.82 -24.35
N ASP A 162 -6.17 7.88 -24.99
CA ASP A 162 -5.44 9.16 -25.00
C ASP A 162 -5.28 9.68 -23.57
N HIS A 163 -4.05 10.02 -23.18
CA HIS A 163 -3.69 10.38 -21.81
C HIS A 163 -2.60 11.44 -21.75
N THR A 164 -2.63 12.23 -20.68
CA THR A 164 -1.44 12.95 -20.19
C THR A 164 -0.84 12.17 -19.03
N GLU A 165 0.46 11.90 -19.08
CA GLU A 165 1.21 11.50 -17.87
C GLU A 165 1.18 12.65 -16.86
N ARG A 166 0.97 12.33 -15.59
CA ARG A 166 0.80 13.31 -14.52
C ARG A 166 1.69 12.99 -13.33
N GLU A 167 2.75 13.77 -13.15
CA GLU A 167 3.71 13.67 -12.03
C GLU A 167 3.13 14.11 -10.66
N THR A 168 1.79 14.16 -10.50
CA THR A 168 1.20 14.29 -9.16
C THR A 168 1.30 12.98 -8.43
N GLN A 169 2.15 12.97 -7.43
CA GLN A 169 2.52 11.74 -6.74
C GLN A 169 1.40 11.22 -5.86
N TYR A 170 1.08 9.95 -6.07
CA TYR A 170 0.15 9.23 -5.22
C TYR A 170 0.88 8.84 -3.92
N VAL A 171 0.81 9.72 -2.92
CA VAL A 171 1.25 9.43 -1.54
C VAL A 171 0.19 8.55 -0.86
N ASP A 172 -0.02 7.36 -1.42
CA ASP A 172 -0.96 6.35 -0.95
C ASP A 172 -0.39 4.96 -1.32
N LEU A 173 -0.13 4.14 -0.30
CA LEU A 173 0.56 2.86 -0.42
C LEU A 173 -0.17 1.84 -1.32
N ARG A 174 -1.46 2.05 -1.63
CA ARG A 174 -2.21 1.25 -2.62
C ARG A 174 -1.56 1.17 -3.98
N PHE A 175 -0.85 2.24 -4.37
CA PHE A 175 -0.28 2.35 -5.71
C PHE A 175 1.13 1.76 -5.80
N TYR A 176 1.72 1.26 -4.70
CA TYR A 176 3.02 0.56 -4.72
C TYR A 176 3.00 -0.58 -5.77
N PRO A 177 4.01 -0.68 -6.66
CA PRO A 177 5.32 -0.02 -6.61
C PRO A 177 5.39 1.40 -7.21
N HIS A 178 4.30 1.96 -7.74
CA HIS A 178 4.31 3.34 -8.25
C HIS A 178 4.55 4.35 -7.11
N PRO A 179 5.33 5.43 -7.32
CA PRO A 179 6.04 5.82 -8.55
C PRO A 179 7.47 5.26 -8.71
N PHE A 180 7.91 4.32 -7.88
CA PHE A 180 9.25 3.72 -7.98
C PHE A 180 9.44 2.84 -9.24
N ASP A 181 8.35 2.46 -9.91
CA ASP A 181 8.33 1.71 -11.18
C ASP A 181 8.33 2.61 -12.44
N HIS A 182 8.23 3.93 -12.28
CA HIS A 182 8.02 4.90 -13.36
C HIS A 182 9.04 4.77 -14.51
N ARG A 183 10.30 4.52 -14.17
CA ARG A 183 11.32 4.13 -15.15
C ARG A 183 11.50 2.62 -15.16
N VAL A 184 11.37 2.03 -16.34
CA VAL A 184 11.63 0.59 -16.58
C VAL A 184 13.01 0.13 -16.10
N ASP A 185 14.00 1.02 -16.11
CA ASP A 185 15.38 0.76 -15.66
C ASP A 185 15.66 1.14 -14.19
N LEU A 186 14.66 1.65 -13.47
CA LEU A 186 14.73 2.12 -12.07
C LEU A 186 15.81 3.20 -11.83
N GLY A 187 16.27 3.88 -12.88
CA GLY A 187 17.39 4.84 -12.81
C GLY A 187 17.07 6.18 -12.18
N ASP A 188 15.88 6.34 -11.57
CA ASP A 188 15.51 7.41 -10.65
C ASP A 188 15.05 6.90 -9.28
N VAL A 189 15.44 5.67 -8.90
CA VAL A 189 15.28 5.12 -7.55
C VAL A 189 16.62 5.09 -6.80
N LEU A 190 16.63 5.55 -5.55
CA LEU A 190 17.78 5.52 -4.65
C LEU A 190 17.40 4.86 -3.32
N PHE A 191 17.98 3.69 -3.07
CA PHE A 191 17.91 3.00 -1.78
C PHE A 191 18.88 3.64 -0.78
N VAL A 192 18.42 3.88 0.45
CA VAL A 192 19.23 4.49 1.51
C VAL A 192 19.25 3.60 2.75
N LEU A 193 20.43 3.06 3.04
CA LEU A 193 20.68 2.11 4.13
C LEU A 193 21.51 2.74 5.26
N PRO A 194 21.50 2.16 6.48
CA PRO A 194 22.35 2.60 7.57
C PRO A 194 23.85 2.51 7.24
N PRO A 195 24.70 3.35 7.87
CA PRO A 195 26.14 3.16 7.91
C PRO A 195 26.49 1.75 8.39
N GLN A 196 27.27 1.06 7.56
CA GLN A 196 27.63 -0.36 7.73
C GLN A 196 26.35 -1.23 7.84
N PRO A 197 25.61 -1.44 6.73
CA PRO A 197 24.39 -2.24 6.76
C PRO A 197 24.73 -3.70 7.08
N ARG A 198 23.90 -4.31 7.93
CA ARG A 198 24.01 -5.73 8.31
C ARG A 198 23.42 -6.63 7.21
N PRO A 199 23.64 -7.96 7.23
CA PRO A 199 23.08 -8.87 6.25
C PRO A 199 21.56 -8.76 6.09
N GLU A 200 20.83 -8.53 7.18
CA GLU A 200 19.37 -8.43 7.19
C GLU A 200 18.88 -7.16 6.47
N GLU A 201 19.62 -6.05 6.59
CA GLU A 201 19.31 -4.77 5.94
C GLU A 201 19.67 -4.81 4.43
N TRP A 202 20.70 -5.58 4.06
CA TRP A 202 20.96 -5.91 2.67
C TRP A 202 19.89 -6.83 2.08
N GLU A 203 19.43 -7.83 2.82
CA GLU A 203 18.37 -8.76 2.38
C GLU A 203 17.05 -8.02 2.14
N GLN A 204 16.63 -7.17 3.09
CA GLN A 204 15.42 -6.34 2.95
C GLN A 204 15.48 -5.47 1.69
N MET A 205 16.60 -4.78 1.46
CA MET A 205 16.83 -3.97 0.27
C MET A 205 16.79 -4.81 -1.02
N LEU A 206 17.47 -5.96 -1.03
CA LEU A 206 17.51 -6.85 -2.20
C LEU A 206 16.14 -7.47 -2.53
N ARG A 207 15.30 -7.75 -1.52
CA ARG A 207 13.91 -8.19 -1.74
C ARG A 207 13.07 -7.11 -2.42
N VAL A 208 13.14 -5.86 -1.97
CA VAL A 208 12.42 -4.73 -2.59
C VAL A 208 12.97 -4.42 -3.99
N ALA A 209 14.29 -4.40 -4.16
CA ALA A 209 14.96 -4.24 -5.44
C ALA A 209 14.55 -5.29 -6.49
N ALA A 210 14.45 -6.56 -6.08
CA ALA A 210 14.01 -7.65 -6.95
C ALA A 210 12.53 -7.52 -7.34
N ASP A 211 11.68 -7.01 -6.45
CA ASP A 211 10.26 -6.80 -6.73
C ASP A 211 10.02 -5.62 -7.68
N LEU A 212 10.72 -4.49 -7.48
CA LEU A 212 10.69 -3.37 -8.43
C LEU A 212 11.14 -3.83 -9.83
N GLY A 213 12.24 -4.58 -9.93
CA GLY A 213 12.73 -5.10 -11.21
C GLY A 213 11.78 -6.12 -11.86
N ARG A 214 11.02 -6.87 -11.06
CA ARG A 214 9.96 -7.79 -11.52
C ARG A 214 8.78 -7.04 -12.14
N VAL A 215 8.45 -5.84 -11.65
CA VAL A 215 7.32 -5.05 -12.16
C VAL A 215 7.74 -4.07 -13.27
N SER A 216 8.92 -3.46 -13.19
CA SER A 216 9.39 -2.47 -14.17
C SER A 216 9.71 -3.07 -15.55
N GLY A 217 9.98 -4.37 -15.63
CA GLY A 217 10.11 -5.13 -16.87
C GLY A 217 11.32 -4.78 -17.76
N GLY A 218 12.26 -3.96 -17.26
CA GLY A 218 13.44 -3.52 -18.01
C GLY A 218 14.50 -4.61 -18.19
N ASP A 219 15.32 -4.48 -19.24
CA ASP A 219 16.49 -5.34 -19.49
C ASP A 219 17.72 -4.97 -18.63
N ARG A 220 17.60 -3.93 -17.80
CA ARG A 220 18.66 -3.31 -17.01
C ARG A 220 18.09 -2.80 -15.68
N MET A 221 18.91 -2.82 -14.64
CA MET A 221 18.64 -2.14 -13.37
C MET A 221 19.70 -1.06 -13.12
N GLN A 222 19.26 0.15 -12.79
CA GLN A 222 20.10 1.33 -12.55
C GLN A 222 19.81 2.02 -11.20
N ALA A 223 18.95 1.45 -10.37
CA ALA A 223 18.68 1.96 -9.02
C ALA A 223 19.98 2.07 -8.21
N MET A 224 20.17 3.21 -7.55
CA MET A 224 21.35 3.48 -6.75
C MET A 224 21.18 3.01 -5.31
N VAL A 225 22.30 2.76 -4.61
CA VAL A 225 22.31 2.41 -3.18
C VAL A 225 23.32 3.29 -2.46
N MET A 226 22.86 4.02 -1.44
CA MET A 226 23.69 4.84 -0.55
C MET A 226 23.67 4.25 0.87
N THR A 227 24.86 4.00 1.43
CA THR A 227 25.05 3.53 2.81
C THR A 227 25.66 4.59 3.73
N THR A 228 26.05 5.75 3.18
CA THR A 228 26.77 6.82 3.87
C THR A 228 25.96 8.11 3.83
N VAL A 229 25.11 8.33 4.83
CA VAL A 229 24.42 9.61 5.05
C VAL A 229 25.10 10.34 6.20
N GLY A 230 25.72 11.48 5.93
CA GLY A 230 26.53 12.22 6.88
C GLY A 230 27.20 13.45 6.25
N GLU A 231 28.16 14.05 6.96
CA GLU A 231 28.90 15.23 6.49
C GLU A 231 29.61 14.93 5.15
N GLY A 232 29.32 15.72 4.12
CA GLY A 232 29.90 15.57 2.78
C GLY A 232 29.05 14.81 1.76
N VAL A 233 27.83 14.38 2.10
CA VAL A 233 26.84 14.00 1.07
C VAL A 233 26.39 15.25 0.32
N ASP A 234 26.39 15.17 -1.01
CA ASP A 234 25.76 16.18 -1.86
C ASP A 234 24.24 16.02 -1.76
N ILE A 235 23.62 16.92 -0.99
CA ILE A 235 22.18 16.88 -0.73
C ILE A 235 21.37 17.20 -1.99
N ASP A 236 21.94 17.92 -2.96
CA ASP A 236 21.27 18.29 -4.20
C ASP A 236 21.06 17.06 -5.11
N MET A 237 21.81 15.96 -4.89
CA MET A 237 21.52 14.66 -5.52
C MET A 237 20.18 14.07 -5.05
N LEU A 238 19.69 14.37 -3.85
CA LEU A 238 18.47 13.74 -3.30
C LEU A 238 17.18 14.25 -3.96
N SER A 239 17.24 15.39 -4.66
CA SER A 239 16.13 15.93 -5.47
C SER A 239 15.89 15.13 -6.77
N ASP A 240 16.89 14.38 -7.25
CA ASP A 240 16.82 13.67 -8.54
C ASP A 240 16.10 12.32 -8.45
N TYR A 241 15.95 11.73 -7.26
CA TYR A 241 15.50 10.34 -7.06
C TYR A 241 14.28 10.21 -6.16
N HIS A 242 13.46 9.19 -6.43
CA HIS A 242 12.58 8.59 -5.43
C HIS A 242 13.41 7.80 -4.42
N LEU A 243 13.12 7.96 -3.14
CA LEU A 243 13.95 7.48 -2.03
C LEU A 243 13.28 6.29 -1.34
N ILE A 244 13.98 5.16 -1.22
CA ILE A 244 13.53 4.02 -0.41
C ILE A 244 14.50 3.85 0.76
N VAL A 245 14.08 4.27 1.94
CA VAL A 245 14.93 4.41 3.13
C VAL A 245 14.62 3.27 4.11
N ILE A 246 15.58 2.38 4.32
CA ILE A 246 15.35 1.11 5.03
C ILE A 246 16.12 1.08 6.35
N GLY A 247 15.55 0.39 7.36
CA GLY A 247 16.19 0.11 8.64
C GLY A 247 15.66 0.98 9.78
N ARG A 248 16.27 0.86 10.96
CA ARG A 248 15.78 1.54 12.18
C ARG A 248 16.23 2.99 12.31
N PRO A 249 15.45 3.89 12.95
CA PRO A 249 15.80 5.30 13.12
C PRO A 249 17.10 5.54 13.89
N SER A 250 17.43 4.75 14.92
CA SER A 250 18.73 4.83 15.62
C SER A 250 19.92 4.53 14.70
N ARG A 251 19.69 3.77 13.63
CA ARG A 251 20.74 3.33 12.70
C ARG A 251 20.81 4.16 11.42
N ASN A 252 19.69 4.51 10.79
CA ASN A 252 19.65 5.27 9.54
C ASN A 252 19.63 6.79 9.79
N PRO A 253 20.68 7.55 9.42
CA PRO A 253 20.74 9.00 9.63
C PRO A 253 19.71 9.77 8.81
N LEU A 254 19.34 9.27 7.62
CA LEU A 254 18.34 9.95 6.78
C LEU A 254 16.95 9.86 7.42
N LEU A 255 16.59 8.73 8.03
CA LEU A 255 15.36 8.62 8.81
C LEU A 255 15.33 9.65 9.94
N ARG A 256 16.43 9.85 10.69
CA ARG A 256 16.48 10.89 11.73
C ARG A 256 16.33 12.31 11.17
N GLN A 257 16.87 12.58 9.98
CA GLN A 257 16.74 13.86 9.31
C GLN A 257 15.30 14.15 8.86
N VAL A 258 14.59 13.15 8.31
CA VAL A 258 13.19 13.32 7.85
C VAL A 258 12.14 13.07 8.94
N ASN A 259 12.53 12.51 10.10
CA ASN A 259 11.65 12.04 11.18
C ASN A 259 10.51 13.01 11.57
N ALA A 260 10.77 14.33 11.58
CA ALA A 260 9.77 15.34 11.93
C ALA A 260 8.65 15.54 10.89
N GLN A 261 8.81 14.95 9.69
CA GLN A 261 7.89 15.01 8.55
C GLN A 261 7.17 13.68 8.30
N LEU A 262 7.60 12.59 8.95
CA LEU A 262 6.96 11.27 8.85
C LEU A 262 5.53 11.29 9.45
N PRO A 263 4.60 10.45 8.95
CA PRO A 263 3.25 10.31 9.50
C PRO A 263 3.20 9.91 10.98
N GLN A 264 4.13 9.05 11.44
CA GLN A 264 4.28 8.61 12.82
C GLN A 264 5.74 8.78 13.30
N PRO A 265 6.16 10.01 13.65
CA PRO A 265 7.53 10.29 14.10
C PRO A 265 7.99 9.46 15.29
N PHE A 266 9.26 9.09 15.27
CA PHE A 266 9.97 8.42 16.35
C PHE A 266 10.52 9.41 17.38
N LEU A 267 10.78 8.94 18.60
CA LEU A 267 11.46 9.69 19.64
C LEU A 267 12.94 9.93 19.25
N PRO A 268 13.47 11.16 19.37
CA PRO A 268 14.83 11.49 18.96
C PRO A 268 15.90 10.52 19.46
N ASP A 269 16.83 10.18 18.56
CA ASP A 269 17.95 9.26 18.79
C ASP A 269 17.57 7.87 19.36
N SER A 270 16.36 7.41 19.05
CA SER A 270 15.84 6.10 19.48
C SER A 270 14.90 5.47 18.44
N ASP A 271 14.56 4.19 18.65
CA ASP A 271 13.60 3.46 17.82
C ASP A 271 12.18 3.43 18.44
N GLY A 272 11.96 4.09 19.58
CA GLY A 272 10.65 4.15 20.22
C GLY A 272 9.76 5.23 19.61
N ILE A 273 8.44 5.05 19.61
CA ILE A 273 7.49 6.11 19.26
C ILE A 273 6.79 6.69 20.50
N GLU A 274 6.37 7.95 20.40
CA GLU A 274 5.48 8.60 21.36
C GLU A 274 4.18 8.99 20.67
N GLN A 275 3.06 8.78 21.35
CA GLN A 275 1.74 9.08 20.82
C GLN A 275 0.99 10.04 21.73
N ARG A 276 0.17 10.92 21.15
CA ARG A 276 -0.57 11.95 21.89
C ARG A 276 -2.04 11.87 21.53
N LEU A 277 -2.84 11.30 22.43
CA LEU A 277 -4.30 11.32 22.35
C LEU A 277 -4.77 12.47 23.24
N ASN A 278 -4.93 13.65 22.62
CA ASN A 278 -5.20 14.90 23.33
C ASN A 278 -4.07 15.16 24.36
N ASP A 279 -4.40 15.33 25.64
CA ASP A 279 -3.43 15.56 26.72
C ASP A 279 -2.72 14.27 27.21
N VAL A 280 -3.11 13.09 26.73
CA VAL A 280 -2.51 11.81 27.16
C VAL A 280 -1.36 11.42 26.25
N ILE A 281 -0.15 11.39 26.83
CA ILE A 281 1.03 10.79 26.22
C ILE A 281 0.99 9.28 26.46
N LEU A 282 0.92 8.49 25.38
CA LEU A 282 1.08 7.04 25.38
C LEU A 282 2.46 6.69 24.83
N ARG A 283 3.11 5.66 25.41
CA ARG A 283 4.34 5.06 24.86
C ARG A 283 4.22 3.54 24.81
N LEU A 284 4.82 2.96 23.76
CA LEU A 284 4.96 1.52 23.67
C LEU A 284 5.95 1.00 24.74
N PRO A 285 5.69 -0.19 25.30
CA PRO A 285 6.72 -0.98 25.95
C PRO A 285 7.89 -1.28 25.00
N LEU A 286 9.11 -1.31 25.51
CA LEU A 286 10.35 -1.47 24.71
C LEU A 286 10.53 -2.88 24.11
N ASP A 287 9.71 -3.84 24.56
CA ASP A 287 9.66 -5.23 24.14
C ASP A 287 8.62 -5.50 23.02
N VAL A 288 7.92 -4.46 22.53
CA VAL A 288 6.96 -4.60 21.43
C VAL A 288 7.60 -4.21 20.08
N SER A 289 7.91 -5.22 19.28
CA SER A 289 8.21 -5.07 17.85
C SER A 289 7.00 -4.52 17.09
N LEU A 290 7.23 -3.51 16.27
CA LEU A 290 6.33 -3.01 15.23
C LEU A 290 7.13 -2.64 13.98
N GLY A 291 6.57 -2.99 12.82
CA GLY A 291 6.99 -2.49 11.51
C GLY A 291 6.18 -1.28 11.07
N TYR A 292 6.79 -0.45 10.23
CA TYR A 292 6.20 0.77 9.67
C TYR A 292 6.56 0.90 8.20
N LEU A 293 5.55 1.18 7.39
CA LEU A 293 5.69 1.68 6.02
C LEU A 293 5.14 3.11 6.03
N GLU A 294 6.01 4.08 5.73
CA GLU A 294 5.69 5.51 5.83
C GLU A 294 6.05 6.22 4.53
N LEU A 295 5.05 6.80 3.87
CA LEU A 295 5.16 7.37 2.54
C LEU A 295 4.95 8.89 2.61
N ILE A 296 5.89 9.69 2.10
CA ILE A 296 5.81 11.15 2.07
C ILE A 296 6.33 11.72 0.74
N PRO A 297 5.95 12.95 0.36
CA PRO A 297 6.73 13.72 -0.60
C PRO A 297 8.18 13.86 -0.09
N SER A 298 9.15 13.73 -0.99
CA SER A 298 10.57 13.85 -0.67
C SER A 298 10.86 15.28 -0.18
N PRO A 299 11.48 15.46 1.00
CA PRO A 299 11.81 16.78 1.53
C PRO A 299 12.75 17.63 0.65
N TRP A 300 13.37 17.02 -0.37
CA TRP A 300 14.29 17.66 -1.32
C TRP A 300 13.62 18.02 -2.65
N ASN A 301 12.58 17.30 -3.05
CA ASN A 301 11.79 17.60 -4.24
C ASN A 301 10.35 17.08 -4.08
N PRO A 302 9.30 17.92 -4.08
CA PRO A 302 7.91 17.47 -3.98
C PRO A 302 7.42 16.66 -5.22
N GLU A 303 8.22 16.62 -6.28
CA GLU A 303 8.04 15.77 -7.48
C GLU A 303 8.81 14.44 -7.36
N ARG A 304 9.33 14.08 -6.17
CA ARG A 304 9.89 12.76 -5.81
C ARG A 304 9.28 12.24 -4.51
N VAL A 305 9.11 10.93 -4.36
CA VAL A 305 8.54 10.29 -3.16
C VAL A 305 9.65 9.74 -2.26
N LEU A 306 9.46 9.78 -0.95
CA LEU A 306 10.21 8.99 0.02
C LEU A 306 9.31 7.93 0.66
N LEU A 307 9.71 6.66 0.56
CA LEU A 307 9.17 5.54 1.33
C LEU A 307 10.18 5.15 2.41
N ALA A 308 9.78 5.22 3.67
CA ALA A 308 10.52 4.66 4.79
C ALA A 308 9.99 3.26 5.14
N ILE A 309 10.88 2.27 5.14
CA ILE A 309 10.62 0.90 5.60
C ILE A 309 11.37 0.75 6.92
N THR A 310 10.66 0.98 8.02
CA THR A 310 11.22 1.25 9.36
C THR A 310 10.52 0.42 10.44
N GLY A 311 10.97 0.53 11.70
CA GLY A 311 10.51 -0.34 12.79
C GLY A 311 11.04 0.06 14.16
N THR A 312 10.35 -0.37 15.22
CA THR A 312 10.87 -0.29 16.61
C THR A 312 11.98 -1.32 16.88
N SER A 313 12.01 -2.39 16.09
CA SER A 313 12.98 -3.50 16.18
C SER A 313 13.40 -3.95 14.78
N ASP A 314 14.50 -4.71 14.68
CA ASP A 314 14.96 -5.27 13.39
C ASP A 314 13.92 -6.26 12.81
N GLU A 315 13.19 -6.96 13.68
CA GLU A 315 12.02 -7.81 13.35
C GLU A 315 10.86 -6.99 12.78
N GLY A 316 10.59 -5.81 13.35
CA GLY A 316 9.59 -4.88 12.81
C GLY A 316 9.89 -4.44 11.38
N VAL A 317 11.15 -4.08 11.08
CA VAL A 317 11.57 -3.73 9.70
C VAL A 317 11.38 -4.91 8.74
N ALA A 318 11.61 -6.15 9.19
CA ALA A 318 11.36 -7.34 8.39
C ALA A 318 9.85 -7.50 8.08
N TRP A 319 8.97 -7.41 9.08
CA TRP A 319 7.51 -7.49 8.85
C TRP A 319 6.96 -6.36 7.97
N ALA A 320 7.52 -5.15 8.07
CA ALA A 320 7.20 -4.05 7.16
C ALA A 320 7.57 -4.39 5.70
N THR A 321 8.78 -4.91 5.51
CA THR A 321 9.28 -5.36 4.20
C THR A 321 8.42 -6.50 3.63
N GLU A 322 8.05 -7.48 4.46
CA GLU A 322 7.20 -8.61 4.07
C GLU A 322 5.78 -8.15 3.70
N SER A 323 5.19 -7.23 4.48
CA SER A 323 3.85 -6.71 4.19
C SER A 323 3.80 -5.90 2.89
N LEU A 324 4.87 -5.17 2.57
CA LEU A 324 5.01 -4.42 1.31
C LEU A 324 5.02 -5.32 0.07
N LEU A 325 5.70 -6.47 0.16
CA LEU A 325 5.96 -7.34 -0.99
C LEU A 325 4.93 -8.48 -1.11
N ASP A 326 4.59 -9.09 0.02
CA ASP A 326 3.77 -10.31 0.07
C ASP A 326 2.27 -9.99 0.26
N GLN A 327 1.91 -8.76 0.68
CA GLN A 327 0.53 -8.32 0.95
C GLN A 327 0.16 -6.87 0.51
N PRO A 328 0.69 -6.30 -0.60
CA PRO A 328 0.48 -4.88 -0.95
C PRO A 328 -0.98 -4.46 -1.11
N TRP A 329 -1.88 -5.38 -1.47
CA TRP A 329 -3.33 -5.11 -1.60
C TRP A 329 -4.04 -4.82 -0.26
N GLN A 330 -3.35 -4.92 0.87
CA GLN A 330 -3.84 -4.51 2.20
C GLN A 330 -3.31 -3.14 2.63
N LEU A 331 -2.44 -2.50 1.83
CA LEU A 331 -1.86 -1.20 2.15
C LEU A 331 -2.72 -0.06 1.56
N GLU A 332 -2.99 0.97 2.35
CA GLU A 332 -3.70 2.19 1.97
C GLU A 332 -3.17 3.39 2.74
N GLY A 333 -3.24 4.57 2.13
CA GLY A 333 -2.85 5.83 2.75
C GLY A 333 -1.33 6.01 2.86
N ASP A 334 -0.90 6.97 3.66
CA ASP A 334 0.51 7.38 3.82
C ASP A 334 1.24 6.58 4.92
N LEU A 335 0.52 5.79 5.73
CA LEU A 335 1.04 5.06 6.88
C LEU A 335 0.44 3.66 6.98
N ALA A 336 1.28 2.63 7.07
CA ALA A 336 0.87 1.29 7.53
C ALA A 336 1.73 0.82 8.70
N LEU A 337 1.07 0.33 9.75
CA LEU A 337 1.70 -0.34 10.89
C LEU A 337 1.56 -1.86 10.74
N VAL A 338 2.59 -2.60 11.15
CA VAL A 338 2.64 -4.06 11.04
C VAL A 338 3.05 -4.70 12.37
N ARG A 339 2.30 -5.72 12.81
CA ARG A 339 2.64 -6.60 13.95
C ARG A 339 2.49 -8.05 13.53
N GLY A 340 3.60 -8.72 13.20
CA GLY A 340 3.57 -10.04 12.56
C GLY A 340 2.80 -9.98 11.23
N THR A 341 1.64 -10.63 11.16
CA THR A 341 0.74 -10.60 9.99
C THR A 341 -0.40 -9.57 10.10
N GLU A 342 -0.53 -8.85 11.22
CA GLU A 342 -1.57 -7.82 11.40
C GLU A 342 -1.11 -6.50 10.77
N ILE A 343 -1.81 -6.06 9.72
CA ILE A 343 -1.56 -4.81 8.99
C ILE A 343 -2.66 -3.81 9.34
N HIS A 344 -2.28 -2.58 9.69
CA HIS A 344 -3.20 -1.49 10.00
C HIS A 344 -2.81 -0.21 9.26
N THR A 345 -3.65 0.21 8.33
CA THR A 345 -3.43 1.33 7.41
C THR A 345 -4.07 2.63 7.90
N LEU A 346 -3.52 3.75 7.43
CA LEU A 346 -4.02 5.07 7.73
C LEU A 346 -3.62 6.09 6.66
N ASP A 347 -4.52 7.04 6.40
CA ASP A 347 -4.25 8.26 5.66
C ASP A 347 -4.22 9.42 6.66
N THR A 348 -3.02 9.88 7.00
CA THR A 348 -2.80 10.98 7.96
C THR A 348 -3.03 12.35 7.35
N SER A 349 -2.95 12.50 6.02
CA SER A 349 -3.33 13.72 5.30
C SER A 349 -4.78 14.15 5.57
N LYS A 350 -5.66 13.18 5.84
CA LYS A 350 -7.08 13.38 6.20
C LYS A 350 -7.32 13.57 7.70
N LEU A 351 -6.28 13.60 8.54
CA LEU A 351 -6.39 13.54 10.00
C LEU A 351 -5.63 14.65 10.73
N THR A 352 -5.95 14.80 12.02
CA THR A 352 -5.09 15.51 12.98
C THR A 352 -4.22 14.51 13.74
N ARG A 353 -3.10 14.96 14.33
CA ARG A 353 -2.14 14.06 15.02
C ARG A 353 -2.77 13.17 16.11
N SER A 354 -3.85 13.61 16.77
CA SER A 354 -4.61 12.79 17.74
C SER A 354 -5.29 11.57 17.10
N GLY A 355 -5.61 11.62 15.80
CA GLY A 355 -6.18 10.52 15.04
C GLY A 355 -5.19 9.36 14.89
N VAL A 356 -3.94 9.66 14.51
CA VAL A 356 -2.85 8.67 14.34
C VAL A 356 -2.66 7.85 15.61
N GLY A 357 -2.52 8.51 16.77
CA GLY A 357 -2.40 7.83 18.05
C GLY A 357 -3.61 6.96 18.43
N THR A 358 -4.81 7.33 17.98
CA THR A 358 -6.02 6.54 18.25
C THR A 358 -5.99 5.19 17.54
N VAL A 359 -5.48 5.14 16.30
CA VAL A 359 -5.37 3.91 15.50
C VAL A 359 -4.33 2.97 16.09
N VAL A 360 -3.12 3.46 16.39
CA VAL A 360 -2.05 2.62 16.94
C VAL A 360 -2.40 2.05 18.32
N ARG A 361 -3.24 2.73 19.12
CA ARG A 361 -3.82 2.14 20.35
C ARG A 361 -4.80 0.99 20.10
N THR A 362 -5.31 0.82 18.88
CA THR A 362 -6.06 -0.39 18.50
C THR A 362 -5.15 -1.53 18.05
N VAL A 363 -3.98 -1.22 17.45
CA VAL A 363 -2.91 -2.20 17.13
C VAL A 363 -2.19 -2.67 18.40
N VAL A 364 -2.01 -1.76 19.36
CA VAL A 364 -1.28 -1.98 20.61
C VAL A 364 -2.15 -1.57 21.80
N PRO A 365 -3.04 -2.47 22.28
CA PRO A 365 -3.84 -2.23 23.48
C PRO A 365 -2.99 -2.14 24.76
N GLU A 366 -1.70 -2.47 24.67
CA GLU A 366 -0.71 -2.50 25.74
C GLU A 366 -0.01 -1.13 25.95
N LEU A 367 -0.41 -0.09 25.21
CA LEU A 367 0.13 1.28 25.33
C LEU A 367 -0.04 1.85 26.75
N THR A 368 1.09 2.19 27.40
CA THR A 368 1.09 2.71 28.76
C THR A 368 0.99 4.24 28.79
N PRO A 369 0.16 4.83 29.68
CA PRO A 369 0.07 6.28 29.84
C PRO A 369 1.23 6.83 30.66
N VAL A 370 1.95 7.81 30.10
CA VAL A 370 3.02 8.53 30.80
C VAL A 370 2.41 9.64 31.64
N VAL A 371 2.45 9.48 32.97
CA VAL A 371 2.03 10.53 33.91
C VAL A 371 3.15 11.58 34.03
N SER A 372 3.05 12.65 33.25
CA SER A 372 3.93 13.82 33.39
C SER A 372 3.72 14.49 34.75
N PRO A 373 4.75 14.62 35.62
CA PRO A 373 4.60 15.28 36.91
C PRO A 373 4.44 16.79 36.72
N SER A 374 3.27 17.32 37.07
CA SER A 374 3.00 18.76 37.03
C SER A 374 3.79 19.49 38.10
N VAL A 375 4.93 20.09 37.72
CA VAL A 375 5.75 20.91 38.63
C VAL A 375 5.04 22.25 38.87
N SER A 376 4.26 22.33 39.95
CA SER A 376 3.62 23.57 40.41
C SER A 376 4.66 24.56 40.93
N SER A 377 5.15 25.44 40.06
CA SER A 377 6.19 26.44 40.37
C SER A 377 5.67 27.65 41.17
N SER A 378 5.23 27.42 42.41
CA SER A 378 4.93 28.51 43.35
C SER A 378 6.21 29.12 43.93
N VAL A 379 6.76 30.15 43.28
CA VAL A 379 7.95 30.88 43.74
C VAL A 379 7.55 32.23 44.37
N PRO A 380 7.70 32.42 45.69
CA PRO A 380 7.73 33.73 46.29
C PRO A 380 9.14 34.34 46.18
N THR A 381 9.27 35.47 45.50
CA THR A 381 10.54 36.21 45.38
C THR A 381 11.03 36.68 46.76
N SER A 382 12.30 36.42 47.09
CA SER A 382 13.01 37.10 48.18
C SER A 382 14.48 37.29 47.82
N THR A 383 15.00 38.49 48.07
CA THR A 383 16.32 38.93 47.60
C THR A 383 17.23 39.24 48.78
N ALA A 384 18.30 38.47 48.95
CA ALA A 384 19.37 38.75 49.91
C ALA A 384 20.72 38.19 49.41
N LEU A 385 21.83 38.78 49.87
CA LEU A 385 23.19 38.48 49.42
C LEU A 385 24.08 38.00 50.58
N PHE A 386 25.24 37.45 50.21
CA PHE A 386 26.48 37.31 50.99
C PHE A 386 26.64 36.18 52.05
N SER A 387 27.57 35.26 51.71
CA SER A 387 28.83 34.99 52.45
C SER A 387 29.07 33.64 53.18
N SER A 388 30.29 33.13 52.95
CA SER A 388 31.18 32.38 53.86
C SER A 388 30.78 31.01 54.45
N THR A 389 31.42 29.96 53.90
CA THR A 389 32.38 29.07 54.59
C THR A 389 31.99 28.37 55.91
N MET A 390 31.82 27.03 55.88
CA MET A 390 32.67 26.06 56.63
C MET A 390 32.28 24.58 56.38
N THR A 391 33.25 23.68 56.47
CA THR A 391 33.15 22.20 56.52
C THR A 391 33.63 21.69 57.89
N PRO A 392 33.50 20.39 58.24
CA PRO A 392 32.42 19.42 57.97
C PRO A 392 31.94 18.74 59.29
N ARG A 393 31.07 17.73 59.24
CA ARG A 393 30.99 16.72 60.34
C ARG A 393 30.63 15.32 59.85
N LEU A 394 31.34 14.32 60.38
CA LEU A 394 31.17 12.89 60.11
C LEU A 394 30.22 12.23 61.12
N THR A 395 29.36 11.32 60.66
CA THR A 395 28.87 10.20 61.49
C THR A 395 28.38 9.00 60.65
N THR A 396 28.81 7.81 61.04
CA THR A 396 28.37 6.45 60.60
C THR A 396 28.74 5.47 61.74
N PRO A 397 28.31 4.19 61.76
CA PRO A 397 27.47 3.42 60.81
C PRO A 397 26.06 3.13 61.44
N GLN A 398 25.36 1.99 61.44
CA GLN A 398 25.56 0.58 61.00
C GLN A 398 24.17 -0.08 60.61
N PRO A 399 23.81 -1.39 60.75
CA PRO A 399 23.01 -2.05 59.69
C PRO A 399 21.69 -2.74 60.10
N GLY A 400 20.96 -3.25 59.10
CA GLY A 400 19.85 -4.23 59.23
C GLY A 400 18.59 -3.83 58.43
N ASP A 401 17.82 -4.73 57.82
CA ASP A 401 18.06 -6.16 57.53
C ASP A 401 17.21 -6.60 56.29
N ARG A 402 17.38 -7.83 55.79
CA ARG A 402 16.75 -8.31 54.54
C ARG A 402 15.33 -8.87 54.75
N GLY A 403 14.42 -8.46 53.86
CA GLY A 403 12.98 -8.67 53.96
C GLY A 403 12.44 -10.09 53.77
N THR A 404 11.11 -10.18 53.91
CA THR A 404 10.22 -11.11 53.20
C THR A 404 8.80 -10.55 53.26
N SER A 405 8.06 -10.59 52.15
CA SER A 405 6.65 -10.18 52.09
C SER A 405 5.82 -11.27 51.43
N SER A 406 4.78 -11.73 52.12
CA SER A 406 3.84 -12.73 51.62
C SER A 406 2.65 -12.06 50.92
N THR A 407 2.48 -12.34 49.63
CA THR A 407 1.36 -11.79 48.84
C THR A 407 0.07 -12.56 49.15
N SER A 408 -0.88 -11.90 49.82
CA SER A 408 -2.26 -12.37 49.93
C SER A 408 -3.10 -11.86 48.75
N SER A 409 -3.68 -12.79 47.97
CA SER A 409 -4.61 -12.43 46.89
C SER A 409 -5.89 -11.80 47.46
N PRO A 410 -6.40 -10.67 46.91
CA PRO A 410 -7.54 -9.98 47.48
C PRO A 410 -8.86 -10.75 47.25
N PRO A 411 -9.82 -10.68 48.19
CA PRO A 411 -10.99 -11.58 48.24
C PRO A 411 -12.03 -11.37 47.12
N TRP A 412 -11.90 -10.32 46.29
CA TRP A 412 -12.80 -10.06 45.17
C TRP A 412 -12.49 -10.87 43.90
N LEU A 413 -11.30 -11.50 43.80
CA LEU A 413 -10.92 -12.30 42.63
C LEU A 413 -11.81 -13.54 42.44
N ALA A 414 -12.11 -14.26 43.52
CA ALA A 414 -12.91 -15.48 43.46
C ALA A 414 -14.35 -15.28 42.91
N PRO A 415 -15.15 -14.30 43.41
CA PRO A 415 -16.49 -14.06 42.84
C PRO A 415 -16.43 -13.51 41.40
N LEU A 416 -15.39 -12.77 41.01
CA LEU A 416 -15.24 -12.26 39.65
C LEU A 416 -15.00 -13.39 38.63
N VAL A 417 -14.13 -14.35 38.95
CA VAL A 417 -13.88 -15.54 38.12
C VAL A 417 -15.11 -16.46 38.07
N ALA A 418 -15.86 -16.58 39.16
CA ALA A 418 -17.12 -17.32 39.17
C ALA A 418 -18.19 -16.67 38.26
N GLY A 419 -18.26 -15.33 38.24
CA GLY A 419 -19.19 -14.57 37.41
C GLY A 419 -18.93 -14.73 35.91
N THR A 420 -17.67 -14.61 35.46
CA THR A 420 -17.33 -14.74 34.03
C THR A 420 -17.58 -16.14 33.49
N ALA A 421 -17.27 -17.19 34.27
CA ALA A 421 -17.56 -18.58 33.89
C ALA A 421 -19.06 -18.82 33.65
N LEU A 422 -19.93 -18.23 34.49
CA LEU A 422 -21.39 -18.39 34.38
C LEU A 422 -21.93 -17.72 33.10
N VAL A 423 -21.41 -16.54 32.73
CA VAL A 423 -21.76 -15.86 31.46
C VAL A 423 -21.39 -16.71 30.24
N VAL A 424 -20.18 -17.30 30.22
CA VAL A 424 -19.75 -18.18 29.11
C VAL A 424 -20.66 -19.40 28.97
N ILE A 425 -21.07 -20.02 30.08
CA ILE A 425 -22.01 -21.16 30.06
C ILE A 425 -23.36 -20.77 29.46
N VAL A 426 -23.88 -19.58 29.79
CA VAL A 426 -25.15 -19.07 29.22
C VAL A 426 -25.03 -18.82 27.71
N ILE A 427 -23.92 -18.23 27.25
CA ILE A 427 -23.66 -17.99 25.81
C ILE A 427 -23.59 -19.31 25.04
N LEU A 428 -22.86 -20.31 25.56
CA LEU A 428 -22.76 -21.63 24.94
C LEU A 428 -24.11 -22.35 24.90
N ALA A 429 -24.90 -22.28 25.98
CA ALA A 429 -26.25 -22.85 26.01
C ALA A 429 -27.18 -22.20 24.97
N PHE A 430 -27.09 -20.88 24.78
CA PHE A 430 -27.88 -20.16 23.78
C PHE A 430 -27.48 -20.54 22.35
N GLY A 431 -26.18 -20.64 22.06
CA GLY A 431 -25.67 -21.10 20.77
C GLY A 431 -26.11 -22.53 20.42
N VAL A 432 -26.06 -23.46 21.40
CA VAL A 432 -26.55 -24.84 21.22
C VAL A 432 -28.07 -24.88 21.02
N TRP A 433 -28.84 -24.02 21.68
CA TRP A 433 -30.29 -23.91 21.47
C TRP A 433 -30.62 -23.40 20.06
N GLN A 434 -29.94 -22.34 19.60
CA GLN A 434 -30.11 -21.78 18.26
C GLN A 434 -29.71 -22.78 17.16
N ALA A 435 -28.59 -23.50 17.33
CA ALA A 435 -28.16 -24.55 16.42
C ALA A 435 -29.14 -25.73 16.34
N ARG A 436 -29.81 -26.09 17.45
CA ARG A 436 -30.89 -27.09 17.45
C ARG A 436 -32.16 -26.57 16.76
N ARG A 437 -32.52 -25.30 16.95
CA ARG A 437 -33.71 -24.70 16.32
C ARG A 437 -33.62 -24.74 14.79
N ASN A 438 -32.46 -24.41 14.22
CA ASN A 438 -32.24 -24.38 12.77
C ASN A 438 -32.14 -25.77 12.12
N ARG A 439 -32.08 -26.87 12.89
CA ARG A 439 -32.09 -28.25 12.37
C ARG A 439 -33.48 -28.88 12.27
N ASN A 440 -34.52 -28.20 12.75
CA ASN A 440 -35.91 -28.69 12.71
C ASN A 440 -36.76 -27.98 11.64
N THR A 441 -36.11 -27.35 10.64
CA THR A 441 -36.76 -26.54 9.59
C THR A 441 -36.17 -26.84 8.20
N LEU A 442 -35.82 -28.11 7.96
CA LEU A 442 -35.37 -28.71 6.71
C LEU A 442 -36.05 -30.08 6.55
#